data_AF-A0A9D5QBV5-F1
#
_entry.id   AF-A0A9D5QBV5-F1
#
_cell.length_a   1.000
_cell.length_b   1.000
_cell.length_c   1.000
_cell.angle_alpha   90.00
_cell.angle_beta   90.00
_cell.angle_gamma   90.00
#
_symmetry.space_group_name_H-M   'P 1'
#
loop_
_entity.id
_entity.type
_entity.pdbx_description
1 polymer ?
#
loop_
_entity_poly.entity_id
_entity_poly.type
_entity_poly.pdbx_seq_one_letter_code
_entity_poly.pdbx_strand_id
1 'polypeptide(L)'
;MKTEELREHLEKLREEVDRIEREDDPAKMRVNRLISALEYQLENPSDTAHRERVLRDLPRTVERLEIEHPRLTGILRSIVVTLNQLGI
;
A
#
# COMPACT_ATOMS: atom_id res chain seq x y z
N MET A 1 1.64 18.01 4.05
CA MET A 1 2.60 17.19 4.82
C MET A 1 2.20 15.72 4.85
N LYS A 2 1.12 15.30 5.53
CA LYS A 2 0.77 13.86 5.63
C LYS A 2 0.47 13.15 4.30
N THR A 3 -0.09 13.85 3.31
CA THR A 3 -0.30 13.29 1.95
C THR A 3 1.02 13.10 1.20
N GLU A 4 2.00 13.98 1.41
CA GLU A 4 3.35 13.86 0.84
C GLU A 4 4.06 12.64 1.43
N GLU A 5 3.97 12.48 2.75
CA GLU A 5 4.49 11.33 3.47
C GLU A 5 3.88 10.00 2.97
N LEU A 6 2.59 9.97 2.68
CA LEU A 6 1.95 8.79 2.07
C LEU A 6 2.52 8.50 0.67
N ARG A 7 2.74 9.53 -0.16
CA ARG A 7 3.36 9.36 -1.49
C ARG A 7 4.79 8.83 -1.39
N GLU A 8 5.59 9.35 -0.48
CA GLU A 8 6.95 8.84 -0.24
C GLU A 8 6.95 7.36 0.17
N HIS A 9 5.99 6.95 1.01
CA HIS A 9 5.85 5.54 1.38
C HIS A 9 5.41 4.67 0.20
N LEU A 10 4.53 5.16 -0.67
CA LEU A 10 4.10 4.45 -1.88
C LEU A 10 5.26 4.30 -2.88
N GLU A 11 6.09 5.32 -3.04
CA GLU A 11 7.27 5.29 -3.88
C GLU A 11 8.28 4.25 -3.37
N LYS A 12 8.61 4.27 -2.07
CA LYS A 12 9.47 3.26 -1.43
C LYS A 12 8.91 1.85 -1.60
N LEU A 13 7.59 1.69 -1.47
CA LEU A 13 6.93 0.40 -1.64
C LEU A 13 7.10 -0.10 -3.09
N ARG A 14 6.98 0.79 -4.07
CA ARG A 14 7.18 0.49 -5.49
C ARG A 14 8.62 0.07 -5.78
N GLU A 15 9.59 0.79 -5.24
CA GLU A 15 11.01 0.43 -5.38
C GLU A 15 11.32 -0.97 -4.82
N GLU A 16 10.80 -1.32 -3.63
CA GLU A 16 11.01 -2.64 -3.06
C GLU A 16 10.30 -3.75 -3.86
N VAL A 17 9.14 -3.45 -4.45
CA VAL A 17 8.41 -4.37 -5.35
C VAL A 17 9.18 -4.59 -6.66
N ASP A 18 9.80 -3.55 -7.20
CA ASP A 18 10.62 -3.64 -8.42
C ASP A 18 11.90 -4.46 -8.21
N ARG A 19 12.40 -4.51 -6.97
CA ARG A 19 13.53 -5.39 -6.58
C ARG A 19 13.17 -6.87 -6.49
N ILE A 20 11.89 -7.24 -6.54
CA ILE A 20 11.49 -8.66 -6.63
C ILE A 20 11.87 -9.18 -8.02
N GLU A 21 12.86 -10.06 -8.05
CA GLU A 21 13.43 -10.64 -9.29
C GLU A 21 12.38 -11.40 -10.12
N ARG A 22 11.43 -12.04 -9.44
CA ARG A 22 10.34 -12.78 -10.09
C ARG A 22 9.23 -11.83 -10.51
N GLU A 23 9.08 -11.64 -11.81
CA GLU A 23 7.98 -10.85 -12.37
C GLU A 23 6.61 -11.50 -12.16
N ASP A 24 6.57 -12.83 -12.07
CA ASP A 24 5.36 -13.64 -11.84
C ASP A 24 5.00 -13.79 -10.35
N ASP A 25 5.72 -13.09 -9.47
CA ASP A 25 5.50 -13.21 -8.03
C ASP A 25 4.10 -12.69 -7.62
N PRO A 26 3.26 -13.54 -6.99
CA PRO A 26 1.94 -13.14 -6.52
C PRO A 26 1.95 -11.96 -5.57
N ALA A 27 3.00 -11.80 -4.76
CA ALA A 27 3.19 -10.66 -3.87
C ALA A 27 3.40 -9.38 -4.68
N LYS A 28 4.23 -9.42 -5.73
CA LYS A 28 4.48 -8.28 -6.63
C LYS A 28 3.18 -7.75 -7.23
N MET A 29 2.34 -8.64 -7.78
CA MET A 29 1.03 -8.28 -8.33
C MET A 29 0.05 -7.72 -7.30
N ARG A 30 0.09 -8.25 -6.07
CA ARG A 30 -0.80 -7.82 -4.99
C ARG A 30 -0.41 -6.44 -4.47
N VAL A 31 0.88 -6.20 -4.26
CA VAL A 31 1.39 -4.90 -3.79
C VAL A 31 1.19 -3.84 -4.86
N ASN A 32 1.45 -4.13 -6.14
CA ASN A 32 1.17 -3.19 -7.23
C ASN A 32 -0.31 -2.78 -7.30
N ARG A 33 -1.24 -3.74 -7.14
CA ARG A 33 -2.68 -3.42 -7.06
C ARG A 33 -3.01 -2.51 -5.89
N LEU A 34 -2.37 -2.72 -4.74
CA LEU A 34 -2.58 -1.91 -3.56
C LEU A 34 -2.04 -0.49 -3.73
N ILE A 35 -0.84 -0.34 -4.30
CA ILE A 35 -0.25 0.96 -4.66
C ILE A 35 -1.22 1.74 -5.54
N SER A 36 -1.68 1.15 -6.66
CA SER A 36 -2.61 1.82 -7.56
C SER A 36 -3.94 2.17 -6.90
N ALA A 37 -4.44 1.33 -5.98
CA ALA A 37 -5.67 1.63 -5.26
C ALA A 37 -5.50 2.82 -4.29
N LEU A 38 -4.35 2.93 -3.64
CA LEU A 38 -4.01 4.05 -2.76
C LEU A 38 -3.76 5.34 -3.54
N GLU A 39 -3.06 5.27 -4.67
CA GLU A 39 -2.87 6.40 -5.59
C GLU A 39 -4.22 6.92 -6.10
N TYR A 40 -5.11 6.03 -6.55
CA TYR A 40 -6.46 6.41 -6.94
C TYR A 40 -7.22 7.09 -5.80
N GLN A 41 -7.11 6.59 -4.56
CA GLN A 41 -7.76 7.19 -3.39
C GLN A 41 -7.21 8.59 -3.07
N LEU A 42 -5.90 8.82 -3.31
CA LEU A 42 -5.27 10.12 -3.14
C LEU A 42 -5.76 11.15 -4.17
N GLU A 43 -5.98 10.70 -5.41
CA GLU A 43 -6.52 11.54 -6.49
C GLU A 43 -8.04 11.76 -6.34
N ASN A 44 -8.76 10.80 -5.75
CA ASN A 44 -10.20 10.80 -5.58
C ASN A 44 -10.60 10.74 -4.08
N PRO A 45 -10.24 11.74 -3.26
CA PRO A 45 -10.47 11.70 -1.81
C PRO A 45 -11.96 11.63 -1.41
N SER A 46 -12.86 12.06 -2.31
CA SER A 46 -14.31 12.02 -2.11
C SER A 46 -14.94 10.64 -2.37
N ASP A 47 -14.21 9.70 -2.98
CA ASP A 47 -14.71 8.33 -3.19
C ASP A 47 -14.60 7.51 -1.90
N THR A 48 -15.61 7.66 -1.04
CA THR A 48 -15.66 6.98 0.25
C THR A 48 -15.82 5.46 0.12
N ALA A 49 -16.50 5.00 -0.94
CA ALA A 49 -16.74 3.58 -1.18
C ALA A 49 -15.44 2.86 -1.58
N HIS A 50 -14.61 3.49 -2.41
CA HIS A 50 -13.28 3.01 -2.72
C HIS A 50 -12.38 3.03 -1.48
N ARG A 51 -12.40 4.12 -0.71
CA ARG A 51 -11.63 4.26 0.54
C ARG A 51 -11.86 3.09 1.48
N GLU A 52 -13.11 2.80 1.80
CA GLU A 52 -13.44 1.71 2.70
C GLU A 52 -12.99 0.34 2.17
N ARG A 53 -13.04 0.14 0.85
CA ARG A 53 -12.56 -1.11 0.24
C ARG A 53 -11.05 -1.25 0.42
N VAL A 54 -10.28 -0.20 0.14
CA VAL A 54 -8.83 -0.20 0.32
C VAL A 54 -8.46 -0.45 1.78
N LEU A 55 -9.12 0.22 2.73
CA LEU A 55 -8.88 0.00 4.15
C LEU A 55 -9.21 -1.42 4.63
N ARG A 56 -10.23 -2.06 4.06
CA ARG A 56 -10.57 -3.46 4.38
C ARG A 56 -9.55 -4.46 3.81
N ASP A 57 -9.00 -4.18 2.63
CA ASP A 57 -8.09 -5.09 1.92
C ASP A 57 -6.62 -4.92 2.37
N LEU A 58 -6.27 -3.75 2.89
CA LEU A 58 -4.92 -3.40 3.31
C LEU A 58 -4.37 -4.31 4.43
N PRO A 59 -5.07 -4.55 5.56
CA PRO A 59 -4.60 -5.46 6.62
C PRO A 59 -4.37 -6.89 6.12
N ARG A 60 -5.29 -7.41 5.31
CA ARG A 60 -5.18 -8.76 4.72
C ARG A 60 -3.98 -8.90 3.77
N THR A 61 -3.56 -7.80 3.16
CA THR A 61 -2.38 -7.76 2.31
C THR A 61 -1.12 -7.75 3.16
N VAL A 62 -1.10 -6.96 4.24
CA VAL A 62 0.00 -6.92 5.23
C VAL A 62 0.25 -8.30 5.84
N GLU A 63 -0.79 -8.95 6.38
CA GLU A 63 -0.67 -10.27 7.03
C GLU A 63 -0.09 -11.34 6.10
N ARG A 64 -0.40 -11.29 4.80
CA ARG A 64 0.13 -12.26 3.83
C ARG A 64 1.59 -11.99 3.51
N LEU A 65 1.96 -10.72 3.40
CA LEU A 65 3.33 -10.29 3.09
C LEU A 65 4.27 -10.41 4.28
N GLU A 66 3.75 -10.48 5.52
CA GLU A 66 4.57 -10.72 6.71
C GLU A 66 5.38 -12.01 6.61
N ILE A 67 4.80 -13.03 5.98
CA ILE A 67 5.42 -14.35 5.81
C ILE A 67 6.34 -14.36 4.59
N GLU A 68 5.90 -13.75 3.49
CA GLU A 68 6.56 -13.85 2.18
C GLU A 68 7.66 -12.78 1.98
N HIS A 69 7.40 -11.54 2.40
CA HIS A 69 8.26 -10.38 2.16
C HIS A 69 8.30 -9.42 3.37
N PRO A 70 9.12 -9.70 4.40
CA PRO A 70 9.18 -8.90 5.63
C PRO A 70 9.54 -7.42 5.40
N ARG A 71 10.31 -7.10 4.34
CA ARG A 71 10.67 -5.71 4.00
C ARG A 71 9.47 -4.92 3.50
N LEU A 72 8.64 -5.50 2.63
CA LEU A 72 7.43 -4.87 2.10
C LEU A 72 6.42 -4.59 3.21
N THR A 73 6.31 -5.53 4.16
CA THR A 73 5.46 -5.39 5.35
C THR A 73 5.78 -4.14 6.14
N GLY A 74 7.07 -3.85 6.38
CA GLY A 74 7.49 -2.68 7.16
C GLY A 74 6.95 -1.38 6.55
N ILE A 75 7.04 -1.25 5.22
CA ILE A 75 6.56 -0.07 4.49
C ILE A 75 5.04 0.00 4.51
N LEU A 76 4.35 -1.11 4.29
CA LEU A 76 2.89 -1.17 4.35
C LEU A 76 2.32 -0.82 5.72
N ARG A 77 3.02 -1.19 6.79
CA ARG A 77 2.62 -0.82 8.14
C ARG A 77 2.74 0.68 8.37
N SER A 78 3.78 1.33 7.85
CA SER A 78 3.88 2.79 7.86
C SER A 78 2.73 3.43 7.10
N ILE A 79 2.36 2.89 5.92
CA ILE A 79 1.20 3.36 5.14
C ILE A 79 -0.10 3.29 5.97
N VAL A 80 -0.37 2.16 6.63
CA VAL A 80 -1.56 2.01 7.50
C VAL A 80 -1.60 3.10 8.59
N VAL A 81 -0.46 3.38 9.22
CA VAL A 81 -0.35 4.42 10.25
C VAL A 81 -0.61 5.80 9.65
N THR A 82 0.00 6.13 8.52
CA THR A 82 -0.21 7.42 7.84
C THR A 82 -1.66 7.61 7.39
N LEU A 83 -2.32 6.57 6.88
CA LEU A 83 -3.74 6.61 6.50
C LEU A 83 -4.64 6.90 7.70
N ASN A 84 -4.44 6.18 8.82
CA ASN A 84 -5.17 6.46 10.07
C ASN A 84 -4.96 7.90 10.56
N GLN A 85 -3.73 8.41 10.44
CA GLN A 85 -3.42 9.81 10.81
C GLN A 85 -4.05 10.84 9.88
N LEU A 86 -4.37 10.47 8.64
CA LEU A 86 -5.11 11.29 7.68
C LEU A 86 -6.62 11.28 7.92
N GLY A 87 -7.11 10.43 8.83
CA GLY A 87 -8.55 10.21 9.03
C GLY A 87 -9.23 9.53 7.85
N ILE A 88 -8.42 8.79 7.06
CA ILE A 88 -8.82 8.06 5.87
C ILE A 88 -8.91 6.59 6.22
#